data_AF-A0A1H2W8J9-F1
#
_entry.id   AF-A0A1H2W8J9-F1
#
_cell.length_a   1.000
_cell.length_b   1.000
_cell.length_c   1.000
_cell.angle_alpha   90.00
_cell.angle_beta   90.00
_cell.angle_gamma   90.00
#
_symmetry.space_group_name_H-M   'P 1'
#
loop_
_entity.id
_entity.type
_entity.pdbx_description
1 polymer ?
#
loop_
_entity_poly.entity_id
_entity_poly.type
_entity_poly.pdbx_seq_one_letter_code
_entity_poly.pdbx_strand_id
1 'polypeptide(L)'
;MFKGIRFKKVLIISIVLVLALGTIATAANQVYQKKLTATYGRIKFKVGGKDVTKEIEKKYNTPAFIVDGRSYVPVRAIAELLDMEIKWDEETYTAEIIDVKSKAYEEELKKRDNEIAELKKEIEKLKEKAEEEKAKKEKDIKDIEKELNSKFGTYEGVDFDIVLKESSNRIDVNITMDLRDVRQENYWNRIKHSDRKALIEDIVDIILSEISNVDIYGSIYDEYYRKDVLTFNKKKNSSLSISYGSSSSSSRGYYDRDIEDIVYNEFDKEKIKVYIDDIDTRNYEVYLSIDLDISRSEYVDIKNYELLDTLDRIADKIFYYYDYDHDDDRVIIDIYVDGKYETEYRIYGDEKYGKYYK
;
A
#
# COMPACT_ATOMS: atom_id res chain seq x y z
N MET A 1 -97.69 -3.87 -78.30
CA MET A 1 -98.14 -3.38 -76.97
C MET A 1 -97.45 -4.21 -75.87
N PHE A 2 -97.16 -3.63 -74.71
CA PHE A 2 -96.51 -4.25 -73.51
C PHE A 2 -94.96 -4.25 -73.38
N LYS A 3 -94.23 -3.23 -73.85
CA LYS A 3 -92.82 -3.00 -73.40
C LYS A 3 -92.55 -1.66 -72.68
N GLY A 4 -93.34 -0.61 -72.89
CA GLY A 4 -93.08 0.71 -72.29
C GLY A 4 -93.55 0.90 -70.83
N ILE A 5 -94.62 0.20 -70.41
CA ILE A 5 -95.23 0.40 -69.08
C ILE A 5 -94.43 -0.33 -67.98
N ARG A 6 -93.88 -1.51 -68.30
CA ARG A 6 -93.02 -2.25 -67.36
C ARG A 6 -91.69 -1.52 -67.10
N PHE A 7 -91.12 -0.87 -68.11
CA PHE A 7 -89.87 -0.12 -67.96
C PHE A 7 -90.05 1.13 -67.08
N LYS A 8 -91.14 1.89 -67.23
CA LYS A 8 -91.44 3.04 -66.36
C LYS A 8 -91.70 2.63 -64.90
N LYS A 9 -92.39 1.51 -64.66
CA LYS A 9 -92.64 1.01 -63.30
C LYS A 9 -91.36 0.49 -62.63
N VAL A 10 -90.48 -0.20 -63.37
CA VAL A 10 -89.18 -0.65 -62.87
C VAL A 10 -88.26 0.56 -62.59
N LEU A 11 -88.27 1.57 -63.45
CA LEU A 11 -87.46 2.79 -63.27
C LEU A 11 -87.89 3.59 -62.01
N ILE A 12 -89.20 3.70 -61.77
CA ILE A 12 -89.73 4.37 -60.57
C ILE A 12 -89.40 3.56 -59.31
N ILE A 13 -89.54 2.23 -59.36
CA ILE A 13 -89.19 1.36 -58.22
C ILE A 13 -87.68 1.41 -57.94
N SER A 14 -86.82 1.47 -58.97
CA SER A 14 -85.37 1.62 -58.77
C SER A 14 -84.98 2.98 -58.22
N ILE A 15 -85.65 4.07 -58.61
CA ILE A 15 -85.38 5.41 -58.05
C ILE A 15 -85.86 5.48 -56.58
N VAL A 16 -86.99 4.86 -56.26
CA VAL A 16 -87.49 4.77 -54.87
C VAL A 16 -86.61 3.85 -54.01
N LEU A 17 -86.05 2.76 -54.56
CA LEU A 17 -85.09 1.91 -53.84
C LEU A 17 -83.76 2.62 -53.60
N VAL A 18 -83.27 3.41 -54.57
CA VAL A 18 -82.04 4.21 -54.43
C VAL A 18 -82.23 5.35 -53.43
N LEU A 19 -83.44 5.93 -53.34
CA LEU A 19 -83.80 6.91 -52.30
C LEU A 19 -84.01 6.26 -50.92
N ALA A 20 -84.53 5.02 -50.85
CA ALA A 20 -84.74 4.29 -49.59
C ALA A 20 -83.46 3.63 -49.04
N LEU A 21 -82.45 3.37 -49.88
CA LEU A 21 -81.13 2.87 -49.47
C LEU A 21 -80.10 3.99 -49.22
N GLY A 22 -80.49 5.26 -49.42
CA GLY A 22 -79.64 6.43 -49.26
C GLY A 22 -79.39 6.90 -47.82
N THR A 23 -79.71 6.10 -46.80
CA THR A 23 -79.32 6.38 -45.42
C THR A 23 -78.45 5.26 -44.87
N ILE A 24 -77.27 5.08 -45.45
CA ILE A 24 -76.14 4.70 -44.60
C ILE A 24 -75.94 5.92 -43.71
N ALA A 25 -76.21 5.75 -42.42
CA ALA A 25 -75.92 6.75 -41.40
C ALA A 25 -74.45 7.12 -41.53
N THR A 26 -74.17 8.19 -42.25
CA THR A 26 -73.01 8.99 -41.93
C THR A 26 -73.25 9.36 -40.48
N ALA A 27 -72.37 8.92 -39.58
CA ALA A 27 -72.19 9.60 -38.31
C ALA A 27 -71.72 11.00 -38.67
N ALA A 28 -72.65 11.82 -39.13
CA ALA A 28 -72.48 13.24 -39.09
C ALA A 28 -72.22 13.50 -37.61
N ASN A 29 -70.98 13.89 -37.30
CA ASN A 29 -70.70 14.73 -36.15
C ASN A 29 -71.58 15.96 -36.33
N GLN A 30 -72.87 15.83 -36.04
CA GLN A 30 -73.85 16.88 -36.13
C GLN A 30 -73.44 17.83 -35.03
N VAL A 31 -72.75 18.90 -35.41
CA VAL A 31 -72.38 19.98 -34.51
C VAL A 31 -73.70 20.67 -34.13
N TYR A 32 -74.32 20.21 -33.05
CA TYR A 32 -75.52 20.84 -32.51
C TYR A 32 -75.11 22.06 -31.70
N GLN A 33 -75.63 23.23 -32.09
CA GLN A 33 -75.40 24.46 -31.33
C GLN A 33 -76.44 24.59 -30.22
N LYS A 34 -76.00 24.56 -28.97
CA LYS A 34 -76.81 24.87 -27.78
C LYS A 34 -76.37 26.21 -27.20
N LYS A 35 -77.32 27.13 -26.98
CA LYS A 35 -77.05 28.35 -26.21
C LYS A 35 -76.97 27.99 -24.73
N LEU A 36 -75.89 28.42 -24.08
CA LEU A 36 -75.61 28.15 -22.67
C LEU A 36 -75.49 29.48 -21.93
N THR A 37 -75.98 29.54 -20.69
CA THR A 37 -75.76 30.67 -19.80
C THR A 37 -74.52 30.39 -18.95
N ALA A 38 -73.49 31.23 -19.08
CA ALA A 38 -72.23 31.09 -18.36
C ALA A 38 -72.11 32.11 -17.21
N THR A 39 -71.62 31.67 -16.06
CA THR A 39 -71.30 32.54 -14.91
C THR A 39 -69.78 32.66 -14.77
N TYR A 40 -69.26 33.89 -14.78
CA TYR A 40 -67.82 34.20 -14.64
C TYR A 40 -67.45 34.66 -13.22
N GLY A 41 -66.16 34.61 -12.88
CA GLY A 41 -65.60 35.21 -11.66
C GLY A 41 -65.71 34.38 -10.37
N ARG A 42 -66.18 33.13 -10.46
CA ARG A 42 -66.30 32.20 -9.30
C ARG A 42 -65.15 31.19 -9.17
N ILE A 43 -64.30 31.06 -10.19
CA ILE A 43 -63.19 30.10 -10.23
C ILE A 43 -61.89 30.86 -9.98
N LYS A 44 -61.01 30.31 -9.12
CA LYS A 44 -59.70 30.89 -8.80
C LYS A 44 -58.59 29.87 -9.00
N PHE A 45 -57.46 30.32 -9.55
CA PHE A 45 -56.24 29.53 -9.70
C PHE A 45 -55.22 29.94 -8.63
N LYS A 46 -54.63 28.96 -7.94
CA LYS A 46 -53.56 29.21 -6.97
C LYS A 46 -52.35 28.31 -7.20
N VAL A 47 -51.15 28.89 -7.16
CA VAL A 47 -49.86 28.18 -7.21
C VAL A 47 -49.02 28.60 -6.02
N GLY A 48 -48.51 27.64 -5.25
CA GLY A 48 -47.74 27.92 -4.02
C GLY A 48 -48.50 28.81 -3.02
N GLY A 49 -49.83 28.71 -3.00
CA GLY A 49 -50.70 29.53 -2.14
C GLY A 49 -51.05 30.94 -2.69
N LYS A 50 -50.40 31.41 -3.76
CA LYS A 50 -50.67 32.73 -4.39
C LYS A 50 -51.79 32.64 -5.42
N ASP A 51 -52.69 33.63 -5.43
CA ASP A 51 -53.77 33.74 -6.43
C ASP A 51 -53.21 34.28 -7.75
N VAL A 52 -53.28 33.46 -8.80
CA VAL A 52 -52.75 33.75 -10.15
C VAL A 52 -53.86 33.91 -11.20
N THR A 53 -55.13 34.01 -10.76
CA THR A 53 -56.30 33.95 -11.63
C THR A 53 -56.25 35.01 -12.75
N LYS A 54 -56.00 36.27 -12.39
CA LYS A 54 -56.00 37.39 -13.36
C LYS A 54 -54.88 37.28 -14.40
N GLU A 55 -53.73 36.74 -14.01
CA GLU A 55 -52.57 36.59 -14.89
C GLU A 55 -52.86 35.56 -15.99
N ILE A 56 -53.43 34.42 -15.58
CA ILE A 56 -53.84 33.34 -16.48
C ILE A 56 -54.97 33.78 -17.42
N GLU A 57 -56.02 34.43 -16.88
CA GLU A 57 -57.14 34.90 -17.71
C GLU A 57 -56.69 35.94 -18.74
N LYS A 58 -55.78 36.84 -18.36
CA LYS A 58 -55.21 37.85 -19.27
C LYS A 58 -54.38 37.20 -20.37
N LYS A 59 -53.57 36.19 -20.04
CA LYS A 59 -52.67 35.53 -20.99
C LYS A 59 -53.42 34.75 -22.07
N TYR A 60 -54.46 34.02 -21.68
CA TYR A 60 -55.23 33.16 -22.58
C TYR A 60 -56.49 33.82 -23.15
N ASN A 61 -56.80 35.05 -22.71
CA ASN A 61 -57.98 35.82 -23.09
C ASN A 61 -59.29 35.00 -23.01
N THR A 62 -59.33 34.01 -22.10
CA THR A 62 -60.41 33.04 -21.95
C THR A 62 -60.62 32.82 -20.45
N PRO A 63 -61.57 33.52 -19.82
CA PRO A 63 -61.83 33.33 -18.40
C PRO A 63 -62.49 31.98 -18.12
N ALA A 64 -62.25 31.41 -16.94
CA ALA A 64 -62.94 30.21 -16.52
C ALA A 64 -64.39 30.54 -16.12
N PHE A 65 -65.31 29.63 -16.41
CA PHE A 65 -66.74 29.87 -16.21
C PHE A 65 -67.51 28.63 -15.77
N ILE A 66 -68.71 28.84 -15.24
CA ILE A 66 -69.61 27.77 -14.82
C ILE A 66 -70.84 27.75 -15.73
N VAL A 67 -71.17 26.58 -16.28
CA VAL A 67 -72.43 26.30 -16.99
C VAL A 67 -73.09 25.10 -16.34
N ASP A 68 -74.37 25.20 -16.00
CA ASP A 68 -75.18 24.10 -15.44
C ASP A 68 -74.49 23.41 -14.23
N GLY A 69 -73.84 24.20 -13.37
CA GLY A 69 -73.11 23.70 -12.19
C GLY A 69 -71.74 23.06 -12.49
N ARG A 70 -71.30 23.02 -13.74
CA ARG A 70 -70.00 22.49 -14.17
C ARG A 70 -69.02 23.61 -14.48
N SER A 71 -67.80 23.50 -13.97
CA SER A 71 -66.70 24.43 -14.27
C SER A 71 -66.05 24.07 -15.61
N TYR A 72 -65.86 25.06 -16.47
CA TYR A 72 -65.13 24.99 -17.71
C TYR A 72 -63.89 25.86 -17.60
N VAL A 73 -62.75 25.24 -17.80
CA VAL A 73 -61.44 25.86 -17.60
C VAL A 73 -60.61 25.69 -18.87
N PRO A 74 -59.87 26.72 -19.32
CA PRO A 74 -58.96 26.56 -20.46
C PRO A 74 -57.89 25.50 -20.15
N VAL A 75 -57.83 24.45 -20.97
CA VAL A 75 -56.85 23.36 -20.77
C VAL A 75 -55.40 23.85 -20.79
N ARG A 76 -55.08 24.85 -21.63
CA ARG A 76 -53.74 25.48 -21.70
C ARG A 76 -53.37 26.22 -20.42
N ALA A 77 -54.35 26.83 -19.76
CA ALA A 77 -54.14 27.48 -18.47
C ALA A 77 -53.72 26.46 -17.40
N ILE A 78 -54.40 25.31 -17.34
CA ILE A 78 -54.04 24.24 -16.39
C ILE A 78 -52.68 23.64 -16.74
N ALA A 79 -52.42 23.39 -18.03
CA ALA A 79 -51.15 22.83 -18.47
C ALA A 79 -49.96 23.73 -18.10
N GLU A 80 -50.05 25.06 -18.32
CA GLU A 80 -49.00 25.98 -17.92
C GLU A 80 -48.76 26.00 -16.40
N LEU A 81 -49.82 25.97 -15.59
CA LEU A 81 -49.68 25.92 -14.13
C LEU A 81 -48.99 24.62 -13.65
N LEU A 82 -49.00 23.58 -14.49
CA LEU A 82 -48.34 22.30 -14.26
C LEU A 82 -47.01 22.18 -15.03
N ASP A 83 -46.53 23.24 -15.67
CA ASP A 83 -45.36 23.26 -16.56
C ASP A 83 -45.42 22.19 -17.69
N MET A 84 -46.61 21.94 -18.21
CA MET A 84 -46.90 21.04 -19.32
C MET A 84 -47.17 21.81 -20.61
N GLU A 85 -46.90 21.18 -21.75
CA GLU A 85 -47.18 21.72 -23.08
C GLU A 85 -48.49 21.12 -23.64
N ILE A 86 -49.27 21.91 -24.37
CA ILE A 86 -50.45 21.42 -25.11
C ILE A 86 -50.19 21.54 -26.61
N LYS A 87 -50.27 20.42 -27.32
CA LYS A 87 -50.35 20.41 -28.80
C LYS A 87 -51.80 20.18 -29.23
N TRP A 88 -52.25 21.00 -30.17
CA TRP A 88 -53.60 20.91 -30.72
C TRP A 88 -53.53 20.39 -32.15
N ASP A 89 -54.30 19.34 -32.43
CA ASP A 89 -54.51 18.79 -33.76
C ASP A 89 -55.92 19.18 -34.22
N GLU A 90 -55.99 20.03 -35.24
CA GLU A 90 -57.25 20.54 -35.80
C GLU A 90 -58.03 19.47 -36.60
N GLU A 91 -57.35 18.49 -37.20
CA GLU A 91 -58.00 17.49 -38.03
C GLU A 91 -58.78 16.48 -37.18
N THR A 92 -58.22 16.11 -36.03
CA THR A 92 -58.81 15.15 -35.10
C THR A 92 -59.51 15.79 -33.91
N TYR A 93 -59.45 17.13 -33.78
CA TYR A 93 -59.92 17.88 -32.62
C TYR A 93 -59.33 17.37 -31.29
N THR A 94 -58.03 17.04 -31.30
CA THR A 94 -57.32 16.44 -30.17
C THR A 94 -56.39 17.46 -29.49
N ALA A 95 -56.46 17.55 -28.17
CA ALA A 95 -55.48 18.25 -27.33
C ALA A 95 -54.56 17.23 -26.66
N GLU A 96 -53.32 17.12 -27.14
CA GLU A 96 -52.28 16.30 -26.51
C GLU A 96 -51.61 17.10 -25.39
N ILE A 97 -51.57 16.52 -24.19
CA ILE A 97 -50.89 17.09 -23.01
C ILE A 97 -49.53 16.43 -22.88
N ILE A 98 -48.46 17.22 -22.95
CA ILE A 98 -47.08 16.74 -22.95
C ILE A 98 -46.38 17.22 -21.68
N ASP A 99 -45.97 16.27 -20.83
CA ASP A 99 -45.08 16.54 -19.71
C ASP A 99 -43.64 16.65 -20.21
N VAL A 100 -43.21 17.88 -20.48
CA VAL A 100 -41.85 18.19 -20.98
C VAL A 100 -40.76 17.89 -19.96
N LYS A 101 -41.04 17.99 -18.66
CA LYS A 101 -40.05 17.71 -17.61
C LYS A 101 -39.78 16.21 -17.49
N SER A 102 -40.83 15.39 -17.51
CA SER A 102 -40.69 13.92 -17.43
C SER A 102 -39.80 13.37 -18.55
N LYS A 103 -40.02 13.79 -19.80
CA LYS A 103 -39.20 13.37 -20.95
C LYS A 103 -37.74 13.82 -20.82
N ALA A 104 -37.51 15.07 -20.40
CA ALA A 104 -36.15 15.57 -20.18
C ALA A 104 -35.43 14.78 -19.07
N TYR A 105 -36.14 14.44 -17.98
CA TYR A 105 -35.59 13.61 -16.91
C TYR A 105 -35.29 12.18 -17.37
N GLU A 106 -36.14 11.56 -18.18
CA GLU A 106 -35.90 10.23 -18.74
C GLU A 106 -34.65 10.20 -19.64
N GLU A 107 -34.48 11.23 -20.49
CA GLU A 107 -33.28 11.36 -21.33
C GLU A 107 -32.02 11.59 -20.51
N GLU A 108 -32.09 12.41 -19.46
CA GLU A 108 -30.96 12.63 -18.56
C GLU A 108 -30.61 11.35 -17.79
N LEU A 109 -31.60 10.66 -17.23
CA LEU A 109 -31.40 9.39 -16.53
C LEU A 109 -30.71 8.36 -17.42
N LYS A 110 -31.16 8.22 -18.68
CA LYS A 110 -30.53 7.31 -19.64
C LYS A 110 -29.07 7.67 -19.91
N LYS A 111 -28.72 8.95 -19.97
CA LYS A 111 -27.32 9.39 -20.12
C LYS A 111 -26.49 9.03 -18.89
N ARG A 112 -27.03 9.28 -17.68
CA ARG A 112 -26.36 8.93 -16.42
C ARG A 112 -26.18 7.42 -16.27
N ASP A 113 -27.18 6.63 -16.66
CA ASP A 113 -27.09 5.16 -16.61
C ASP A 113 -26.00 4.63 -17.55
N ASN A 114 -25.89 5.20 -18.75
CA ASN A 114 -24.80 4.86 -19.67
C ASN A 114 -23.43 5.24 -19.10
N GLU A 115 -23.29 6.45 -18.55
CA GLU A 115 -22.06 6.91 -17.91
C GLU A 115 -21.67 6.01 -16.72
N ILE A 116 -22.64 5.66 -15.86
CA ILE A 116 -22.43 4.72 -14.75
C ILE A 116 -21.99 3.35 -15.27
N ALA A 117 -22.57 2.87 -16.37
CA ALA A 117 -22.19 1.58 -16.97
C ALA A 117 -20.75 1.61 -17.53
N GLU A 118 -20.34 2.71 -18.14
CA GLU A 118 -18.97 2.92 -18.62
C GLU A 118 -17.97 3.02 -17.47
N LEU A 119 -18.25 3.87 -16.47
CA LEU A 119 -17.41 4.02 -15.28
C LEU A 119 -17.26 2.69 -14.51
N LYS A 120 -18.32 1.88 -14.41
CA LYS A 120 -18.23 0.55 -13.79
C LYS A 120 -17.29 -0.38 -14.54
N LYS A 121 -17.30 -0.35 -15.88
CA LYS A 121 -16.36 -1.15 -16.70
C LYS A 121 -14.93 -0.67 -16.56
N GLU A 122 -14.71 0.64 -16.45
CA GLU A 122 -13.38 1.20 -16.22
C GLU A 122 -12.83 0.83 -14.83
N ILE A 123 -13.66 0.93 -13.79
CA ILE A 123 -13.31 0.50 -12.43
C ILE A 123 -12.88 -0.97 -12.42
N GLU A 124 -13.62 -1.84 -13.11
CA GLU A 124 -13.28 -3.28 -13.15
C GLU A 124 -11.92 -3.52 -13.81
N LYS A 125 -11.67 -2.88 -14.96
CA LYS A 125 -10.36 -2.96 -15.63
C LYS A 125 -9.21 -2.42 -14.77
N LEU A 126 -9.46 -1.36 -14.00
CA LEU A 126 -8.44 -0.79 -13.10
C LEU A 126 -8.15 -1.72 -11.92
N LYS A 127 -9.18 -2.41 -11.39
CA LYS A 127 -9.00 -3.42 -10.35
C LYS A 127 -8.20 -4.61 -10.86
N GLU A 128 -8.55 -5.16 -12.01
CA GLU A 128 -7.82 -6.26 -12.64
C GLU A 128 -6.33 -5.91 -12.81
N LYS A 129 -6.03 -4.73 -13.36
CA LYS A 129 -4.64 -4.24 -13.50
C LYS A 129 -3.92 -4.10 -12.16
N ALA A 130 -4.59 -3.59 -11.13
CA ALA A 130 -4.00 -3.44 -9.81
C ALA A 130 -3.69 -4.81 -9.15
N GLU A 131 -4.57 -5.80 -9.35
CA GLU A 131 -4.36 -7.17 -8.90
C GLU A 131 -3.21 -7.85 -9.65
N GLU A 132 -3.13 -7.69 -10.97
CA GLU A 132 -2.03 -8.19 -11.79
C GLU A 132 -0.67 -7.59 -11.37
N GLU A 133 -0.61 -6.28 -11.14
CA GLU A 133 0.62 -5.61 -10.69
C GLU A 133 1.04 -6.10 -9.30
N LYS A 134 0.08 -6.28 -8.38
CA LYS A 134 0.34 -6.83 -7.04
C LYS A 134 0.87 -8.26 -7.10
N ALA A 135 0.23 -9.11 -7.91
CA ALA A 135 0.65 -10.50 -8.08
C ALA A 135 2.05 -10.60 -8.70
N LYS A 136 2.38 -9.69 -9.62
CA LYS A 136 3.72 -9.61 -10.20
C LYS A 136 4.77 -9.23 -9.16
N LYS A 137 4.56 -8.17 -8.37
CA LYS A 137 5.50 -7.76 -7.30
C LYS A 137 5.72 -8.88 -6.28
N GLU A 138 4.64 -9.55 -5.86
CA GLU A 138 4.73 -10.67 -4.94
C GLU A 138 5.55 -11.83 -5.53
N LYS A 139 5.44 -12.09 -6.83
CA LYS A 139 6.24 -13.09 -7.51
C LYS A 139 7.72 -12.68 -7.59
N ASP A 140 8.01 -11.44 -7.98
CA ASP A 140 9.38 -10.94 -8.11
C ASP A 140 10.12 -11.04 -6.77
N ILE A 141 9.47 -10.69 -5.65
CA ILE A 141 10.03 -10.85 -4.30
C ILE A 141 10.29 -12.32 -3.94
N LYS A 142 9.33 -13.21 -4.21
CA LYS A 142 9.48 -14.65 -3.91
C LYS A 142 10.60 -15.31 -4.72
N ASP A 143 10.80 -14.87 -5.96
CA ASP A 143 11.88 -15.37 -6.80
C ASP A 143 13.26 -14.97 -6.21
N ILE A 144 13.39 -13.73 -5.70
CA ILE A 144 14.59 -13.27 -4.98
C ILE A 144 14.79 -14.04 -3.67
N GLU A 145 13.75 -14.20 -2.84
CA GLU A 145 13.81 -14.99 -1.60
C GLU A 145 14.32 -16.40 -1.85
N LYS A 146 13.84 -17.05 -2.91
CA LYS A 146 14.26 -18.38 -3.30
C LYS A 146 15.73 -18.42 -3.71
N GLU A 147 16.19 -17.42 -4.46
CA GLU A 147 17.61 -17.30 -4.82
C GLU A 147 18.48 -17.11 -3.58
N LEU A 148 18.10 -16.21 -2.67
CA LEU A 148 18.82 -15.95 -1.42
C LEU A 148 18.92 -17.20 -0.56
N ASN A 149 17.80 -17.89 -0.31
CA ASN A 149 17.82 -19.14 0.45
C ASN A 149 18.59 -20.26 -0.25
N SER A 150 18.56 -20.31 -1.59
CA SER A 150 19.35 -21.30 -2.33
C SER A 150 20.86 -21.06 -2.21
N LYS A 151 21.29 -19.80 -2.07
CA LYS A 151 22.70 -19.43 -1.99
C LYS A 151 23.23 -19.39 -0.55
N PHE A 152 22.41 -18.91 0.39
CA PHE A 152 22.82 -18.57 1.75
C PHE A 152 21.99 -19.26 2.83
N GLY A 153 21.01 -20.09 2.48
CA GLY A 153 20.20 -20.83 3.46
C GLY A 153 21.02 -21.80 4.31
N THR A 154 22.22 -22.16 3.86
CA THR A 154 23.28 -22.66 4.73
C THR A 154 24.57 -21.94 4.36
N TYR A 155 25.21 -21.27 5.31
CA TYR A 155 26.46 -20.54 5.10
C TYR A 155 27.45 -20.86 6.21
N GLU A 156 28.64 -21.33 5.83
CA GLU A 156 29.70 -21.76 6.76
C GLU A 156 29.24 -22.76 7.84
N GLY A 157 28.23 -23.59 7.52
CA GLY A 157 27.66 -24.59 8.42
C GLY A 157 26.54 -24.11 9.34
N VAL A 158 26.14 -22.84 9.24
CA VAL A 158 24.97 -22.28 9.93
C VAL A 158 23.79 -22.25 8.97
N ASP A 159 22.63 -22.71 9.43
CA ASP A 159 21.39 -22.69 8.65
C ASP A 159 20.66 -21.37 8.89
N PHE A 160 20.19 -20.78 7.79
CA PHE A 160 19.46 -19.52 7.76
C PHE A 160 18.13 -19.69 7.02
N ASP A 161 17.10 -19.02 7.50
CA ASP A 161 15.86 -18.77 6.75
C ASP A 161 15.76 -17.28 6.44
N ILE A 162 15.70 -16.95 5.15
CA ILE A 162 15.74 -15.57 4.64
C ILE A 162 14.37 -15.21 4.08
N VAL A 163 13.71 -14.22 4.69
CA VAL A 163 12.39 -13.75 4.30
C VAL A 163 12.43 -12.26 4.00
N LEU A 164 11.95 -11.90 2.82
CA LEU A 164 11.85 -10.53 2.34
C LEU A 164 10.44 -9.99 2.50
N LYS A 165 10.33 -8.72 2.89
CA LYS A 165 9.06 -8.00 2.89
C LYS A 165 9.24 -6.67 2.16
N GLU A 166 8.51 -6.52 1.06
CA GLU A 166 8.47 -5.27 0.31
C GLU A 166 7.45 -4.30 0.90
N SER A 167 7.86 -3.04 1.04
CA SER A 167 7.02 -1.88 1.32
C SER A 167 7.22 -0.82 0.22
N SER A 168 6.45 0.26 0.23
CA SER A 168 6.37 1.25 -0.86
C SER A 168 7.71 1.82 -1.36
N ASN A 169 8.77 1.81 -0.54
CA ASN A 169 10.11 2.28 -0.91
C ASN A 169 11.25 1.54 -0.20
N ARG A 170 10.94 0.41 0.45
CA ARG A 170 11.85 -0.29 1.36
C ARG A 170 11.67 -1.79 1.24
N ILE A 171 12.77 -2.53 1.32
CA ILE A 171 12.78 -3.98 1.51
C ILE A 171 13.31 -4.29 2.91
N ASP A 172 12.55 -5.10 3.63
CA ASP A 172 12.93 -5.67 4.92
C ASP A 172 13.42 -7.09 4.74
N VAL A 173 14.68 -7.33 5.07
CA VAL A 173 15.35 -8.62 5.02
C VAL A 173 15.39 -9.19 6.43
N ASN A 174 14.62 -10.24 6.68
CA ASN A 174 14.64 -10.96 7.96
C ASN A 174 15.39 -12.26 7.74
N ILE A 175 16.53 -12.41 8.41
CA ILE A 175 17.33 -13.62 8.37
C ILE A 175 17.21 -14.26 9.75
N THR A 176 16.77 -15.51 9.85
CA THR A 176 16.65 -16.21 11.14
C THR A 176 17.60 -17.39 11.21
N MET A 177 18.12 -17.67 12.41
CA MET A 177 18.88 -18.88 12.73
C MET A 177 18.45 -19.44 14.11
N ASP A 178 18.76 -20.70 14.39
CA ASP A 178 18.56 -21.30 15.72
C ASP A 178 19.89 -21.87 16.24
N LEU A 179 20.56 -21.14 17.14
CA LEU A 179 21.81 -21.56 17.77
C LEU A 179 21.62 -22.51 18.97
N ARG A 180 20.43 -23.09 19.16
CA ARG A 180 20.21 -24.12 20.18
C ARG A 180 21.04 -25.38 19.95
N ASP A 181 21.34 -25.71 18.69
CA ASP A 181 22.30 -26.79 18.36
C ASP A 181 23.72 -26.28 18.54
N VAL A 182 24.44 -26.86 19.50
CA VAL A 182 25.85 -26.57 19.79
C VAL A 182 26.74 -26.63 18.54
N ARG A 183 26.41 -27.46 17.54
CA ARG A 183 27.14 -27.49 16.27
C ARG A 183 26.98 -26.19 15.49
N GLN A 184 25.75 -25.68 15.36
CA GLN A 184 25.47 -24.42 14.67
C GLN A 184 26.07 -23.24 15.42
N GLU A 185 25.98 -23.21 16.76
CA GLU A 185 26.64 -22.20 17.59
C GLU A 185 28.16 -22.20 17.35
N ASN A 186 28.80 -23.36 17.33
CA ASN A 186 30.22 -23.47 17.03
C ASN A 186 30.58 -23.05 15.60
N TYR A 187 29.74 -23.35 14.61
CA TYR A 187 29.95 -22.84 13.24
C TYR A 187 29.85 -21.32 13.23
N TRP A 188 28.79 -20.76 13.79
CA TRP A 188 28.58 -19.31 13.89
C TRP A 188 29.75 -18.58 14.53
N ASN A 189 30.26 -19.09 15.66
CA ASN A 189 31.40 -18.50 16.37
C ASN A 189 32.72 -18.57 15.58
N ARG A 190 32.84 -19.50 14.62
CA ARG A 190 34.01 -19.59 13.73
C ARG A 190 33.93 -18.66 12.52
N ILE A 191 32.74 -18.18 12.16
CA ILE A 191 32.57 -17.24 11.05
C ILE A 191 33.13 -15.87 11.48
N LYS A 192 34.11 -15.37 10.75
CA LYS A 192 34.72 -14.06 11.04
C LYS A 192 33.73 -12.93 10.74
N HIS A 193 33.90 -11.80 11.41
CA HIS A 193 33.12 -10.59 11.09
C HIS A 193 33.26 -10.15 9.63
N SER A 194 34.42 -10.36 9.00
CA SER A 194 34.61 -10.11 7.56
C SER A 194 33.68 -10.96 6.70
N ASP A 195 33.50 -12.23 7.07
CA ASP A 195 32.73 -13.20 6.30
C ASP A 195 31.23 -12.99 6.55
N ARG A 196 30.85 -12.64 7.79
CA ARG A 196 29.49 -12.15 8.12
C ARG A 196 29.15 -10.88 7.34
N LYS A 197 30.09 -9.94 7.21
CA LYS A 197 29.91 -8.72 6.41
C LYS A 197 29.75 -9.05 4.93
N ALA A 198 30.60 -9.91 4.38
CA ALA A 198 30.54 -10.34 2.99
C ALA A 198 29.19 -11.01 2.66
N LEU A 199 28.69 -11.86 3.55
CA LEU A 199 27.35 -12.45 3.45
C LEU A 199 26.26 -11.38 3.31
N ILE A 200 26.28 -10.33 4.14
CA ILE A 200 25.29 -9.24 4.06
C ILE A 200 25.47 -8.42 2.77
N GLU A 201 26.71 -8.14 2.36
CA GLU A 201 27.00 -7.44 1.11
C GLU A 201 26.44 -8.21 -0.10
N ASP A 202 26.67 -9.53 -0.17
CA ASP A 202 26.17 -10.38 -1.25
C ASP A 202 24.64 -10.45 -1.29
N ILE A 203 23.98 -10.58 -0.13
CA ILE A 203 22.50 -10.55 -0.03
C ILE A 203 21.96 -9.22 -0.55
N VAL A 204 22.54 -8.10 -0.10
CA VAL A 204 22.14 -6.75 -0.51
C VAL A 204 22.34 -6.54 -2.00
N ASP A 205 23.44 -7.01 -2.57
CA ASP A 205 23.75 -6.88 -3.99
C ASP A 205 22.78 -7.70 -4.86
N ILE A 206 22.41 -8.91 -4.45
CA ILE A 206 21.38 -9.71 -5.14
C ILE A 206 20.04 -8.97 -5.16
N ILE A 207 19.60 -8.43 -4.02
CA ILE A 207 18.35 -7.67 -3.95
C ILE A 207 18.40 -6.45 -4.88
N LEU A 208 19.50 -5.69 -4.87
CA LEU A 208 19.65 -4.49 -5.70
C LEU A 208 19.81 -4.78 -7.20
N SER A 209 20.25 -5.99 -7.57
CA SER A 209 20.36 -6.41 -8.97
C SER A 209 18.98 -6.57 -9.64
N GLU A 210 17.98 -6.96 -8.85
CA GLU A 210 16.60 -7.15 -9.31
C GLU A 210 15.72 -5.92 -9.01
N ILE A 211 15.91 -5.29 -7.84
CA ILE A 211 15.11 -4.15 -7.37
C ILE A 211 16.00 -2.92 -7.14
N SER A 212 16.11 -2.09 -8.18
CA SER A 212 16.90 -0.87 -8.11
C SER A 212 16.23 0.26 -7.28
N ASN A 213 17.05 1.14 -6.71
CA ASN A 213 16.61 2.38 -6.04
C ASN A 213 15.64 2.17 -4.87
N VAL A 214 15.92 1.17 -4.02
CA VAL A 214 15.15 0.83 -2.83
C VAL A 214 16.01 0.98 -1.57
N ASP A 215 15.41 1.36 -0.44
CA ASP A 215 16.10 1.31 0.84
C ASP A 215 16.06 -0.13 1.36
N ILE A 216 17.17 -0.66 1.84
CA ILE A 216 17.23 -2.02 2.39
C ILE A 216 17.51 -1.93 3.87
N TYR A 217 16.74 -2.66 4.66
CA TYR A 217 16.94 -2.84 6.09
C TYR A 217 16.87 -4.32 6.39
N GLY A 218 17.66 -4.77 7.36
CA GLY A 218 17.53 -6.15 7.78
C GLY A 218 18.21 -6.45 9.09
N SER A 219 17.96 -7.66 9.56
CA SER A 219 18.63 -8.22 10.71
C SER A 219 18.84 -9.72 10.55
N ILE A 220 19.82 -10.21 11.29
CA ILE A 220 19.98 -11.62 11.60
C ILE A 220 19.48 -11.83 13.02
N TYR A 221 18.40 -12.58 13.17
CA TYR A 221 17.74 -12.88 14.43
C TYR A 221 18.02 -14.32 14.85
N ASP A 222 18.43 -14.49 16.10
CA ASP A 222 18.56 -15.80 16.72
C ASP A 222 17.27 -16.16 17.45
N GLU A 223 16.62 -17.26 17.05
CA GLU A 223 15.37 -17.72 17.64
C GLU A 223 15.52 -18.28 19.06
N TYR A 224 16.68 -18.83 19.41
CA TYR A 224 16.96 -19.38 20.73
C TYR A 224 17.25 -18.30 21.75
N TYR A 225 18.19 -17.39 21.45
CA TYR A 225 18.50 -16.26 22.32
C TYR A 225 17.51 -15.11 22.18
N ARG A 226 16.63 -15.18 21.18
CA ARG A 226 15.52 -14.25 20.92
C ARG A 226 15.98 -12.81 20.73
N LYS A 227 17.08 -12.62 20.01
CA LYS A 227 17.71 -11.30 19.79
C LYS A 227 18.26 -11.18 18.38
N ASP A 228 18.34 -9.96 17.89
CA ASP A 228 19.14 -9.64 16.72
C ASP A 228 20.63 -9.75 17.08
N VAL A 229 21.37 -10.58 16.36
CA VAL A 229 22.83 -10.69 16.48
C VAL A 229 23.55 -9.71 15.56
N LEU A 230 22.88 -9.27 14.49
CA LEU A 230 23.37 -8.33 13.51
C LEU A 230 22.19 -7.56 12.94
N THR A 231 22.35 -6.27 12.72
CA THR A 231 21.41 -5.42 11.98
C THR A 231 22.15 -4.69 10.88
N PHE A 232 21.48 -4.38 9.78
CA PHE A 232 22.07 -3.66 8.67
C PHE A 232 21.07 -2.75 7.98
N ASN A 233 21.58 -1.70 7.34
CA ASN A 233 20.80 -0.85 6.48
C ASN A 233 21.63 -0.29 5.32
N LYS A 234 20.99 -0.11 4.17
CA LYS A 234 21.53 0.56 3.00
C LYS A 234 20.45 1.46 2.43
N LYS A 235 20.55 2.74 2.76
CA LYS A 235 19.71 3.77 2.14
C LYS A 235 20.11 4.00 0.69
N LYS A 236 19.18 4.50 -0.12
CA LYS A 236 19.45 4.94 -1.50
C LYS A 236 20.69 5.83 -1.53
N ASN A 237 21.66 5.47 -2.37
CA ASN A 237 22.93 6.19 -2.57
C ASN A 237 23.83 6.27 -1.32
N SER A 238 23.65 5.40 -0.32
CA SER A 238 24.53 5.29 0.84
C SER A 238 25.32 3.98 0.82
N SER A 239 26.45 3.96 1.52
CA SER A 239 27.17 2.73 1.83
C SER A 239 26.32 1.84 2.73
N LEU A 240 26.62 0.53 2.69
CA LEU A 240 26.03 -0.41 3.63
C LEU A 240 26.56 -0.10 5.04
N SER A 241 25.65 0.03 5.99
CA SER A 241 25.94 0.14 7.42
C SER A 241 25.51 -1.14 8.10
N ILE A 242 26.43 -1.74 8.86
CA ILE A 242 26.20 -2.94 9.65
C ILE A 242 26.47 -2.59 11.11
N SER A 243 25.58 -3.02 11.99
CA SER A 243 25.73 -2.92 13.44
C SER A 243 25.56 -4.30 14.04
N TYR A 244 26.54 -4.72 14.84
CA TYR A 244 26.48 -5.98 15.56
C TYR A 244 25.69 -5.78 16.86
N GLY A 245 24.83 -6.74 17.20
CA GLY A 245 23.95 -6.62 18.34
C GLY A 245 24.73 -6.43 19.64
N SER A 246 24.68 -5.23 20.22
CA SER A 246 25.21 -4.96 21.55
C SER A 246 24.41 -5.75 22.58
N SER A 247 25.09 -6.66 23.27
CA SER A 247 24.50 -7.46 24.33
C SER A 247 24.21 -6.57 25.54
N SER A 248 22.99 -6.06 25.68
CA SER A 248 22.52 -5.54 26.98
C SER A 248 21.02 -5.83 27.12
N SER A 249 20.54 -6.55 28.14
CA SER A 249 20.52 -6.09 29.52
C SER A 249 20.20 -7.27 30.46
N SER A 250 21.00 -7.55 31.51
CA SER A 250 20.70 -7.24 32.92
C SER A 250 20.85 -8.47 33.83
N SER A 251 22.08 -8.72 34.32
CA SER A 251 22.38 -9.07 35.73
C SER A 251 23.76 -9.68 35.85
N ARG A 252 24.67 -8.92 36.49
CA ARG A 252 25.95 -9.37 37.04
C ARG A 252 26.94 -10.03 36.06
N GLY A 253 27.85 -9.18 35.57
CA GLY A 253 29.24 -9.51 35.27
C GLY A 253 29.48 -10.66 34.31
N TYR A 254 29.53 -10.37 33.01
CA TYR A 254 30.31 -11.15 32.06
C TYR A 254 30.75 -10.21 30.93
N TYR A 255 32.03 -10.32 30.62
CA TYR A 255 32.88 -9.37 29.92
C TYR A 255 32.60 -9.22 28.42
N ASP A 256 33.29 -8.24 27.86
CA ASP A 256 33.36 -7.86 26.45
C ASP A 256 33.88 -9.01 25.58
N ARG A 257 32.99 -9.94 25.21
CA ARG A 257 33.29 -11.18 24.49
C ARG A 257 34.09 -10.96 23.19
N ASP A 258 34.00 -9.79 22.58
CA ASP A 258 34.72 -9.49 21.35
C ASP A 258 36.22 -9.26 21.60
N ILE A 259 36.59 -8.66 22.75
CA ILE A 259 37.98 -8.55 23.16
C ILE A 259 38.50 -9.91 23.66
N GLU A 260 37.66 -10.68 24.37
CA GLU A 260 38.03 -12.03 24.81
C GLU A 260 38.44 -12.91 23.63
N ASP A 261 37.65 -12.92 22.55
CA ASP A 261 37.96 -13.68 21.35
C ASP A 261 39.24 -13.20 20.67
N ILE A 262 39.50 -11.88 20.62
CA ILE A 262 40.76 -11.35 20.09
C ILE A 262 41.94 -11.90 20.89
N VAL A 263 41.88 -11.83 22.21
CA VAL A 263 42.94 -12.30 23.12
C VAL A 263 43.14 -13.80 22.98
N TYR A 264 42.07 -14.61 23.13
CA TYR A 264 42.18 -16.06 23.03
C TYR A 264 42.71 -16.52 21.67
N ASN A 265 42.25 -15.91 20.57
CA ASN A 265 42.71 -16.29 19.23
C ASN A 265 44.19 -15.95 18.98
N GLU A 266 44.69 -14.83 19.51
CA GLU A 266 46.11 -14.49 19.35
C GLU A 266 47.01 -15.39 20.21
N PHE A 267 46.61 -15.71 21.44
CA PHE A 267 47.38 -16.59 22.31
C PHE A 267 47.31 -18.08 21.91
N ASP A 268 46.20 -18.55 21.33
CA ASP A 268 46.09 -19.92 20.82
C ASP A 268 47.07 -20.20 19.67
N LYS A 269 47.34 -19.20 18.81
CA LYS A 269 48.38 -19.29 17.75
C LYS A 269 49.77 -19.54 18.32
N GLU A 270 50.06 -18.92 19.46
CA GLU A 270 51.31 -19.09 20.19
C GLU A 270 51.31 -20.34 21.09
N LYS A 271 50.20 -21.07 21.14
CA LYS A 271 49.97 -22.23 22.02
C LYS A 271 50.15 -21.89 23.50
N ILE A 272 49.91 -20.63 23.85
CA ILE A 272 49.92 -20.15 25.23
C ILE A 272 48.47 -20.14 25.69
N LYS A 273 48.21 -20.83 26.78
CA LYS A 273 46.90 -20.75 27.41
C LYS A 273 46.86 -19.50 28.29
N VAL A 274 45.82 -18.71 28.11
CA VAL A 274 45.61 -17.45 28.80
C VAL A 274 44.24 -17.46 29.46
N TYR A 275 44.11 -16.75 30.56
CA TYR A 275 42.83 -16.40 31.18
C TYR A 275 42.72 -14.89 31.23
N ILE A 276 41.52 -14.37 31.09
CA ILE A 276 41.25 -12.95 31.22
C ILE A 276 40.60 -12.74 32.58
N ASP A 277 41.26 -11.97 33.43
CA ASP A 277 40.83 -11.68 34.79
C ASP A 277 39.88 -10.48 34.84
N ASP A 278 40.12 -9.47 33.99
CA ASP A 278 39.31 -8.26 33.92
C ASP A 278 39.36 -7.60 32.54
N ILE A 279 38.25 -6.97 32.15
CA ILE A 279 38.14 -6.12 30.97
C ILE A 279 37.32 -4.88 31.33
N ASP A 280 37.87 -3.71 31.05
CA ASP A 280 37.21 -2.43 31.29
C ASP A 280 37.44 -1.49 30.10
N THR A 281 36.33 -1.07 29.47
CA THR A 281 36.35 -0.14 28.34
C THR A 281 35.80 1.21 28.79
N ARG A 282 36.61 2.27 28.75
CA ARG A 282 36.21 3.62 29.18
C ARG A 282 36.67 4.67 28.19
N ASN A 283 35.71 5.34 27.54
CA ASN A 283 35.95 6.42 26.58
C ASN A 283 36.90 5.98 25.44
N TYR A 284 38.19 6.26 25.61
CA TYR A 284 39.31 6.06 24.68
C TYR A 284 40.30 5.01 25.20
N GLU A 285 39.98 4.31 26.29
CA GLU A 285 40.87 3.32 26.91
C GLU A 285 40.20 1.95 26.96
N VAL A 286 40.94 0.94 26.52
CA VAL A 286 40.65 -0.47 26.78
C VAL A 286 41.69 -0.99 27.76
N TYR A 287 41.24 -1.40 28.94
CA TYR A 287 42.07 -2.02 29.96
C TYR A 287 41.74 -3.52 30.05
N LEU A 288 42.79 -4.35 30.04
CA LEU A 288 42.72 -5.80 30.14
C LEU A 288 43.63 -6.28 31.26
N SER A 289 43.21 -7.31 31.98
CA SER A 289 44.05 -8.09 32.88
C SER A 289 44.07 -9.53 32.39
N ILE A 290 45.25 -10.08 32.13
CA ILE A 290 45.42 -11.46 31.64
C ILE A 290 46.35 -12.27 32.55
N ASP A 291 46.04 -13.55 32.79
CA ASP A 291 46.91 -14.51 33.47
C ASP A 291 47.36 -15.59 32.48
N LEU A 292 48.67 -15.69 32.29
CA LEU A 292 49.27 -16.68 31.40
C LEU A 292 49.50 -17.99 32.18
N ASP A 293 48.91 -19.09 31.69
CA ASP A 293 49.04 -20.45 32.24
C ASP A 293 50.40 -21.07 31.84
N ILE A 294 51.48 -20.41 32.24
CA ILE A 294 52.88 -20.77 31.96
C ILE A 294 53.73 -20.63 33.23
N SER A 295 54.88 -21.30 33.27
CA SER A 295 55.83 -21.12 34.37
C SER A 295 56.54 -19.76 34.29
N ARG A 296 57.00 -19.25 35.44
CA ARG A 296 57.81 -18.02 35.47
C ARG A 296 59.08 -18.10 34.62
N SER A 297 59.68 -19.29 34.50
CA SER A 297 60.83 -19.52 33.61
C SER A 297 60.43 -19.37 32.14
N GLU A 298 59.33 -20.01 31.72
CA GLU A 298 58.82 -19.89 30.34
C GLU A 298 58.43 -18.46 30.02
N TYR A 299 57.80 -17.76 30.96
CA TYR A 299 57.50 -16.34 30.83
C TYR A 299 58.76 -15.51 30.57
N VAL A 300 59.85 -15.72 31.32
CA VAL A 300 61.11 -14.98 31.11
C VAL A 300 61.71 -15.26 29.73
N ASP A 301 61.53 -16.47 29.20
CA ASP A 301 62.00 -16.84 27.87
C ASP A 301 61.19 -16.13 26.76
N ILE A 302 59.85 -16.04 26.91
CA ILE A 302 58.94 -15.47 25.90
C ILE A 302 58.67 -13.96 26.05
N LYS A 303 58.92 -13.35 27.22
CA LYS A 303 58.69 -11.91 27.55
C LYS A 303 59.43 -10.93 26.62
N ASN A 304 60.17 -11.46 25.66
CA ASN A 304 60.89 -10.72 24.64
C ASN A 304 59.97 -10.43 23.43
N TYR A 305 60.53 -10.48 22.22
CA TYR A 305 59.87 -10.08 20.99
C TYR A 305 58.56 -10.84 20.70
N GLU A 306 58.47 -12.13 21.07
CA GLU A 306 57.32 -12.99 20.75
C GLU A 306 56.05 -12.59 21.51
N LEU A 307 56.15 -12.40 22.83
CA LEU A 307 55.01 -11.92 23.62
C LEU A 307 54.63 -10.48 23.23
N LEU A 308 55.61 -9.62 22.97
CA LEU A 308 55.35 -8.24 22.59
C LEU A 308 54.58 -8.15 21.25
N ASP A 309 55.00 -8.93 20.24
CA ASP A 309 54.34 -8.98 18.94
C ASP A 309 52.90 -9.52 19.06
N THR A 310 52.67 -10.50 19.94
CA THR A 310 51.32 -11.00 20.23
C THR A 310 50.42 -9.92 20.82
N LEU A 311 50.95 -9.14 21.77
CA LEU A 311 50.20 -8.05 22.41
C LEU A 311 49.94 -6.88 21.45
N ASP A 312 50.91 -6.55 20.58
CA ASP A 312 50.73 -5.56 19.51
C ASP A 312 49.61 -5.99 18.55
N ARG A 313 49.57 -7.26 18.12
CA ARG A 313 48.49 -7.79 17.27
C ARG A 313 47.12 -7.75 17.95
N ILE A 314 47.08 -7.99 19.27
CA ILE A 314 45.84 -7.86 20.05
C ILE A 314 45.38 -6.41 20.05
N ALA A 315 46.27 -5.46 20.36
CA ALA A 315 45.93 -4.05 20.42
C ALA A 315 45.50 -3.49 19.05
N ASP A 316 46.19 -3.84 17.96
CA ASP A 316 45.81 -3.43 16.60
C ASP A 316 44.38 -3.87 16.25
N LYS A 317 44.02 -5.10 16.65
CA LYS A 317 42.67 -5.62 16.44
C LYS A 317 41.63 -4.92 17.30
N ILE A 318 41.99 -4.56 18.52
CA ILE A 318 41.12 -3.79 19.42
C ILE A 318 40.90 -2.37 18.85
N PHE A 319 41.95 -1.67 18.43
CA PHE A 319 41.82 -0.36 17.79
C PHE A 319 40.96 -0.41 16.54
N TYR A 320 41.18 -1.41 15.68
CA TYR A 320 40.34 -1.65 14.52
C TYR A 320 38.87 -1.95 14.87
N TYR A 321 38.63 -2.69 15.96
CA TYR A 321 37.29 -3.08 16.39
C TYR A 321 36.45 -1.88 16.88
N TYR A 322 37.06 -0.95 17.62
CA TYR A 322 36.35 0.20 18.18
C TYR A 322 36.37 1.46 17.29
N ASP A 323 36.93 1.37 16.06
CA ASP A 323 37.12 2.52 15.15
C ASP A 323 37.90 3.66 15.83
N TYR A 324 38.89 3.29 16.63
CA TYR A 324 39.78 4.21 17.34
C TYR A 324 40.81 4.78 16.35
N ASP A 325 40.70 6.07 16.06
CA ASP A 325 41.54 6.85 15.11
C ASP A 325 41.95 8.21 15.73
N HIS A 326 42.02 8.27 17.06
CA HIS A 326 42.43 9.46 17.81
C HIS A 326 43.71 9.23 18.60
N ASP A 327 44.56 10.27 18.68
CA ASP A 327 45.83 10.26 19.42
C ASP A 327 45.65 9.91 20.93
N ASP A 328 44.43 10.06 21.46
CA ASP A 328 44.11 9.79 22.86
C ASP A 328 43.67 8.34 23.12
N ASP A 329 43.48 7.53 22.06
CA ASP A 329 43.08 6.12 22.18
C ASP A 329 44.24 5.27 22.70
N ARG A 330 43.97 4.34 23.63
CA ARG A 330 45.01 3.44 24.16
C ARG A 330 44.49 2.08 24.62
N VAL A 331 45.35 1.08 24.48
CA VAL A 331 45.15 -0.26 25.03
C VAL A 331 46.17 -0.48 26.14
N ILE A 332 45.69 -0.95 27.29
CA ILE A 332 46.50 -1.30 28.47
C ILE A 332 46.21 -2.76 28.82
N ILE A 333 47.27 -3.55 29.00
CA ILE A 333 47.16 -4.98 29.33
C ILE A 333 48.08 -5.27 30.51
N ASP A 334 47.50 -5.53 31.68
CA ASP A 334 48.21 -6.06 32.83
C ASP A 334 48.42 -7.56 32.69
N ILE A 335 49.66 -8.00 32.91
CA ILE A 335 50.08 -9.38 32.66
C ILE A 335 50.46 -10.04 33.98
N TYR A 336 49.75 -11.11 34.27
CA TYR A 336 49.95 -12.01 35.40
C TYR A 336 50.50 -13.35 34.92
N VAL A 337 51.26 -14.00 35.79
CA VAL A 337 51.75 -15.37 35.60
C VAL A 337 51.58 -16.10 36.92
N ASP A 338 50.78 -17.18 36.92
CA ASP A 338 50.44 -17.94 38.13
C ASP A 338 49.87 -17.02 39.24
N GLY A 339 48.94 -16.14 38.83
CA GLY A 339 48.28 -15.16 39.69
C GLY A 339 49.17 -14.04 40.24
N LYS A 340 50.41 -13.88 39.73
CA LYS A 340 51.34 -12.82 40.15
C LYS A 340 51.56 -11.81 39.05
N TYR A 341 51.37 -10.54 39.38
CA TYR A 341 51.64 -9.43 38.48
C TYR A 341 53.12 -9.40 38.06
N GLU A 342 53.37 -9.31 36.76
CA GLU A 342 54.73 -9.30 36.19
C GLU A 342 55.05 -8.01 35.43
N THR A 343 54.11 -7.43 34.67
CA THR A 343 54.31 -6.19 33.88
C THR A 343 53.00 -5.65 33.33
N GLU A 344 52.98 -4.37 32.95
CA GLU A 344 51.93 -3.76 32.12
C GLU A 344 52.45 -3.61 30.68
N TYR A 345 51.63 -3.92 29.69
CA TYR A 345 51.81 -3.52 28.30
C TYR A 345 50.91 -2.33 27.98
N ARG A 346 51.42 -1.33 27.27
CA ARG A 346 50.64 -0.17 26.83
C ARG A 346 51.02 0.27 25.43
N ILE A 347 50.02 0.67 24.66
CA ILE A 347 50.15 1.29 23.33
C ILE A 347 49.10 2.38 23.15
N TYR A 348 49.49 3.48 22.52
CA TYR A 348 48.61 4.58 22.12
C TYR A 348 48.27 4.47 20.62
N GLY A 349 47.13 5.01 20.20
CA GLY A 349 46.62 4.88 18.82
C GLY A 349 47.55 5.44 17.74
N ASP A 350 48.44 6.38 18.09
CA ASP A 350 49.46 6.95 17.20
C ASP A 350 50.80 6.18 17.21
N GLU A 351 50.95 5.20 18.10
CA GLU A 351 52.16 4.40 18.25
C GLU A 351 52.13 3.14 17.40
N LYS A 352 53.28 2.81 16.80
CA LYS A 352 53.42 1.62 15.95
C LYS A 352 53.64 0.31 16.74
N TYR A 353 54.20 0.41 17.94
CA TYR A 353 54.54 -0.73 18.79
C TYR A 353 54.37 -0.33 20.25
N GLY A 354 53.76 -1.20 21.03
CA GLY A 354 53.58 -1.00 22.46
C GLY A 354 54.87 -1.20 23.25
N LYS A 355 54.79 -0.87 24.54
CA LYS A 355 55.93 -0.92 25.46
C LYS A 355 55.54 -1.56 26.78
N TYR A 356 56.51 -2.21 27.42
CA TYR A 356 56.35 -2.71 28.77
C TYR A 356 56.65 -1.63 29.81
N TYR A 357 55.82 -1.59 30.85
CA TYR A 357 55.94 -0.76 32.03
C TYR A 357 55.98 -1.65 33.28
N LYS A 358 56.69 -1.17 34.31
CA LYS A 358 56.94 -1.89 35.58
C LYS A 358 56.29 -1.19 36.75
#